data_AF-A0A660LCE8-F1
#
_entry.id   AF-A0A660LCE8-F1
#
_cell.length_a   1.000
_cell.length_b   1.000
_cell.length_c   1.000
_cell.angle_alpha   90.00
_cell.angle_beta   90.00
_cell.angle_gamma   90.00
#
_symmetry.space_group_name_H-M   'P 1'
#
loop_
_entity.id
_entity.type
_entity.pdbx_description
1 polymer ?
#
loop_
_entity_poly.entity_id
_entity_poly.type
_entity_poly.pdbx_seq_one_letter_code
_entity_poly.pdbx_strand_id
1 'polypeptide(L)'
;MALKGFWSYVHADDQAEHGRIAQLARDVAQQFEMLTGEPIELFLDQDALEWGDKWRAKIDSSLASIAFFIPVITPRYFRSAECRREFQFFARQAKAFGVTELVLPVLYVDFPGLHDEDADDDLVALIREFQWQDWSDLRFAERESGDYRRGVTKLAQRLVDANAAAEKVDAAAAAEALASSDPSSSDEELGIIDRIAAAEDAMPAWNETLEKIGLELERIRESVERGTAGFQRSDAQGKGYAGRLRVARQVATDLDAPAGDLRELGNEFASHLHTIDAGIREIIEQSGIAFDEDPSIKDEVCEFFGLVRDLARASTFALEGMQGMLKAIAPVERLSRDLRPPLRAMRQGLTSMLEGQEVTREWVALLDASPVGCDADDSTWEPPSDG
;
A
#
# COMPACT_ATOMS: atom_id res chain seq x y z
N MET A 1 19.31 9.27 -9.80
CA MET A 1 18.33 8.16 -9.79
C MET A 1 17.32 8.43 -10.90
N ALA A 2 16.75 7.42 -11.58
CA ALA A 2 15.75 7.68 -12.61
C ALA A 2 14.36 7.87 -11.99
N LEU A 3 13.65 8.93 -12.38
CA LEU A 3 12.24 9.13 -12.04
C LEU A 3 11.41 7.97 -12.57
N LYS A 4 10.34 7.60 -11.86
CA LYS A 4 9.52 6.45 -12.25
C LYS A 4 8.06 6.86 -12.41
N GLY A 5 7.33 6.18 -13.26
CA GLY A 5 5.90 6.36 -13.38
C GLY A 5 5.21 5.12 -13.90
N PHE A 6 3.93 4.98 -13.58
CA PHE A 6 3.11 3.89 -14.09
C PHE A 6 2.07 4.42 -15.05
N TRP A 7 2.06 3.85 -16.24
CA TRP A 7 1.14 4.15 -17.32
C TRP A 7 0.04 3.09 -17.32
N SER A 8 -1.07 3.36 -16.63
CA SER A 8 -2.18 2.41 -16.47
C SER A 8 -3.13 2.55 -17.65
N TYR A 9 -3.25 1.51 -18.47
CA TYR A 9 -4.15 1.49 -19.64
C TYR A 9 -4.72 0.10 -19.89
N VAL A 10 -5.74 0.04 -20.74
CA VAL A 10 -6.35 -1.22 -21.16
C VAL A 10 -5.69 -1.73 -22.44
N HIS A 11 -4.88 -2.79 -22.35
CA HIS A 11 -5.16 -4.04 -23.08
C HIS A 11 -5.69 -3.88 -24.51
N ALA A 12 -6.97 -4.20 -24.59
CA ALA A 12 -7.77 -4.23 -25.79
C ALA A 12 -7.97 -2.85 -26.43
N ASP A 13 -7.74 -1.74 -25.72
CA ASP A 13 -7.81 -0.39 -26.29
C ASP A 13 -6.52 -0.06 -27.03
N ASP A 14 -5.36 -0.38 -26.47
CA ASP A 14 -4.08 -0.21 -27.18
C ASP A 14 -3.99 -1.09 -28.43
N GLN A 15 -4.50 -2.33 -28.34
CA GLN A 15 -4.63 -3.20 -29.51
C GLN A 15 -5.57 -2.62 -30.58
N ALA A 16 -6.68 -2.01 -30.17
CA ALA A 16 -7.62 -1.36 -31.09
C ALA A 16 -7.02 -0.10 -31.74
N GLU A 17 -6.09 0.55 -31.06
CA GLU A 17 -5.36 1.73 -31.52
C GLU A 17 -3.99 1.38 -32.12
N HIS A 18 -3.74 0.10 -32.44
CA HIS A 18 -2.50 -0.38 -33.06
C HIS A 18 -1.22 -0.01 -32.29
N GLY A 19 -1.25 -0.06 -30.96
CA GLY A 19 -0.10 0.21 -30.09
C GLY A 19 0.14 1.69 -29.79
N ARG A 20 -0.76 2.59 -30.19
CA ARG A 20 -0.58 4.04 -30.04
C ARG A 20 -0.61 4.52 -28.60
N ILE A 21 -1.34 3.85 -27.70
CA ILE A 21 -1.39 4.24 -26.28
C ILE A 21 -0.03 3.92 -25.62
N ALA A 22 0.53 2.74 -25.88
CA ALA A 22 1.86 2.38 -25.39
C ALA A 22 2.97 3.21 -26.07
N GLN A 23 2.79 3.61 -27.32
CA GLN A 23 3.72 4.51 -28.00
C GLN A 23 3.68 5.92 -27.41
N LEU A 24 2.50 6.43 -27.03
CA LEU A 24 2.35 7.73 -26.39
C LEU A 24 3.16 7.82 -25.09
N ALA A 25 3.14 6.78 -24.25
CA ALA A 25 3.97 6.73 -23.05
C ALA A 25 5.46 6.91 -23.35
N ARG A 26 5.97 6.20 -24.37
CA ARG A 26 7.38 6.29 -24.79
C ARG A 26 7.73 7.68 -25.33
N ASP A 27 6.82 8.28 -26.09
CA ASP A 27 6.99 9.64 -26.62
C ASP A 27 7.02 10.67 -25.48
N VAL A 28 6.16 10.52 -24.48
CA VAL A 28 6.14 11.38 -23.28
C VAL A 28 7.42 11.22 -22.47
N ALA A 29 7.92 10.01 -22.27
CA ALA A 29 9.17 9.76 -21.53
C ALA A 29 10.38 10.41 -22.22
N GLN A 30 10.51 10.26 -23.54
CA GLN A 30 11.58 10.90 -24.32
C GLN A 30 11.47 12.42 -24.30
N GLN A 31 10.24 12.94 -24.38
CA GLN A 31 10.00 14.38 -24.32
C GLN A 31 10.31 14.95 -22.93
N PHE A 32 10.01 14.21 -21.87
CA PHE A 32 10.39 14.58 -20.50
C PHE A 32 11.91 14.68 -20.37
N GLU A 33 12.65 13.65 -20.80
CA GLU A 33 14.12 13.64 -20.78
C GLU A 33 14.71 14.81 -21.59
N MET A 34 14.08 15.17 -22.71
CA MET A 34 14.50 16.33 -23.48
C MET A 34 14.27 17.67 -22.75
N LEU A 35 13.23 17.77 -21.91
CA LEU A 35 12.91 18.99 -21.15
C LEU A 35 13.75 19.13 -19.88
N THR A 36 14.07 18.03 -19.20
CA THR A 36 14.73 18.03 -17.88
C THR A 36 16.21 17.67 -17.95
N GLY A 37 16.64 16.94 -18.98
CA GLY A 37 17.96 16.30 -19.03
C GLY A 37 18.04 15.01 -18.20
N GLU A 38 16.93 14.57 -17.59
CA GLU A 38 16.88 13.40 -16.72
C GLU A 38 15.88 12.36 -17.24
N PRO A 39 16.23 11.06 -17.26
CA PRO A 39 15.34 10.03 -17.76
C PRO A 39 14.21 9.73 -16.77
N ILE A 40 13.03 9.46 -17.33
CA ILE A 40 11.88 8.90 -16.62
C ILE A 40 11.55 7.51 -17.17
N GLU A 41 11.36 6.55 -16.28
CA GLU A 41 10.95 5.18 -16.59
C GLU A 41 9.43 5.05 -16.43
N LEU A 42 8.70 4.93 -17.55
CA LEU A 42 7.25 4.70 -17.55
C LEU A 42 6.92 3.22 -17.82
N PHE A 43 6.38 2.54 -16.81
CA PHE A 43 5.98 1.13 -16.89
C PHE A 43 4.59 0.98 -17.52
N LEU A 44 4.39 -0.06 -18.34
CA LEU A 44 3.23 -0.21 -19.23
C LEU A 44 2.30 -1.40 -18.90
N ASP A 45 2.78 -2.58 -18.48
CA ASP A 45 1.88 -3.71 -18.17
C ASP A 45 2.47 -4.81 -17.23
N GLN A 46 1.53 -5.50 -16.56
CA GLN A 46 1.48 -6.82 -15.91
C GLN A 46 2.23 -7.18 -14.61
N ASP A 47 2.96 -6.26 -13.98
CA ASP A 47 3.39 -6.46 -12.59
C ASP A 47 2.41 -5.81 -11.60
N ALA A 48 1.10 -5.89 -11.91
CA ALA A 48 0.02 -5.14 -11.26
C ALA A 48 -0.24 -5.51 -9.77
N LEU A 49 0.46 -6.51 -9.23
CA LEU A 49 0.51 -6.74 -7.79
C LEU A 49 1.72 -6.07 -7.15
N GLU A 50 2.86 -6.00 -7.84
CA GLU A 50 4.11 -5.49 -7.28
C GLU A 50 4.24 -3.97 -7.38
N TRP A 51 3.61 -3.27 -8.34
CA TRP A 51 3.83 -1.82 -8.48
C TRP A 51 3.14 -1.00 -7.39
N GLY A 52 1.94 -1.40 -6.94
CA GLY A 52 1.29 -0.78 -5.79
C GLY A 52 2.15 -0.85 -4.53
N ASP A 53 2.81 -2.00 -4.32
CA ASP A 53 3.75 -2.23 -3.22
C ASP A 53 5.06 -1.46 -3.42
N LYS A 54 5.62 -1.43 -4.64
CA LYS A 54 6.82 -0.64 -4.98
C LYS A 54 6.59 0.86 -4.85
N TRP A 55 5.37 1.34 -5.10
CA TRP A 55 5.02 2.76 -4.95
C TRP A 55 4.91 3.17 -3.48
N ARG A 56 4.37 2.31 -2.61
CA ARG A 56 4.39 2.51 -1.14
C ARG A 56 5.84 2.65 -0.65
N ALA A 57 6.68 1.66 -0.93
CA ALA A 57 8.09 1.66 -0.54
C ALA A 57 8.89 2.87 -1.07
N LYS A 58 8.47 3.46 -2.20
CA LYS A 58 9.12 4.64 -2.82
C LYS A 58 8.65 5.98 -2.24
N ILE A 59 7.43 6.06 -1.73
CA ILE A 59 6.95 7.24 -1.00
C ILE A 59 7.45 7.20 0.45
N ASP A 60 7.53 6.01 1.05
CA ASP A 60 8.01 5.83 2.42
C ASP A 60 9.55 6.00 2.55
N SER A 61 10.31 5.85 1.46
CA SER A 61 11.75 6.14 1.42
C SER A 61 12.01 7.58 0.95
N SER A 62 11.95 8.50 1.91
CA SER A 62 11.91 9.96 1.79
C SER A 62 13.10 10.66 1.09
N LEU A 63 13.89 10.04 0.19
CA LEU A 63 15.10 10.70 -0.33
C LEU A 63 15.51 10.47 -1.80
N ALA A 64 14.81 9.71 -2.66
CA ALA A 64 15.42 9.48 -3.99
C ALA A 64 14.56 9.24 -5.26
N SER A 65 13.23 9.04 -5.21
CA SER A 65 12.47 8.97 -6.48
C SER A 65 10.97 9.24 -6.34
N ILE A 66 10.50 10.33 -6.95
CA ILE A 66 9.06 10.59 -7.15
C ILE A 66 8.50 9.56 -8.14
N ALA A 67 7.29 9.06 -7.84
CA ALA A 67 6.61 8.05 -8.64
C ALA A 67 5.22 8.52 -9.11
N PHE A 68 5.08 8.71 -10.42
CA PHE A 68 3.85 9.20 -11.06
C PHE A 68 2.85 8.08 -11.36
N PHE A 69 1.55 8.40 -11.32
CA PHE A 69 0.48 7.52 -11.78
C PHE A 69 -0.30 8.17 -12.93
N ILE A 70 -0.29 7.56 -14.10
CA ILE A 70 -0.83 8.13 -15.35
C ILE A 70 -1.89 7.17 -15.92
N PRO A 71 -3.16 7.31 -15.49
CA PRO A 71 -4.24 6.49 -16.00
C PRO A 71 -4.78 7.02 -17.34
N VAL A 72 -4.82 6.15 -18.34
CA VAL A 72 -5.33 6.43 -19.69
C VAL A 72 -6.80 6.06 -19.76
N ILE A 73 -7.65 7.09 -19.82
CA ILE A 73 -9.06 7.00 -19.56
C ILE A 73 -9.86 6.70 -20.83
N THR A 74 -10.58 5.59 -20.77
CA THR A 74 -11.51 5.12 -21.80
C THR A 74 -12.74 4.50 -21.14
N PRO A 75 -13.84 4.25 -21.87
CA PRO A 75 -14.98 3.49 -21.34
C PRO A 75 -14.62 2.08 -20.85
N ARG A 76 -13.61 1.42 -21.45
CA ARG A 76 -13.17 0.08 -21.00
C ARG A 76 -12.31 0.14 -19.75
N TYR A 77 -11.61 1.25 -19.49
CA TYR A 77 -10.87 1.47 -18.24
C TYR A 77 -11.78 1.27 -17.03
N PHE A 78 -12.96 1.90 -17.05
CA PHE A 78 -13.99 1.72 -16.02
C PHE A 78 -14.69 0.35 -16.08
N ARG A 79 -14.34 -0.58 -16.96
CA ARG A 79 -14.88 -1.95 -16.90
C ARG A 79 -13.84 -2.97 -16.44
N SER A 80 -12.56 -2.60 -16.49
CA SER A 80 -11.48 -3.42 -15.97
C SER A 80 -11.46 -3.37 -14.44
N ALA A 81 -11.53 -4.53 -13.80
CA ALA A 81 -11.43 -4.62 -12.35
C ALA A 81 -10.02 -4.24 -11.87
N GLU A 82 -9.00 -4.56 -12.66
CA GLU A 82 -7.58 -4.27 -12.42
C GLU A 82 -7.32 -2.77 -12.42
N CYS A 83 -7.65 -2.09 -13.52
CA CYS A 83 -7.49 -0.63 -13.64
C CYS A 83 -8.28 0.11 -12.54
N ARG A 84 -9.48 -0.38 -12.19
CA ARG A 84 -10.26 0.18 -11.09
C ARG A 84 -9.55 0.06 -9.74
N ARG A 85 -8.98 -1.12 -9.43
CA ARG A 85 -8.24 -1.34 -8.17
C ARG A 85 -7.02 -0.44 -8.08
N GLU A 86 -6.23 -0.38 -9.15
CA GLU A 86 -5.03 0.47 -9.24
C GLU A 86 -5.41 1.94 -9.02
N PHE A 87 -6.35 2.47 -9.80
CA PHE A 87 -6.73 3.87 -9.68
C PHE A 87 -7.25 4.22 -8.27
N GLN A 88 -8.10 3.39 -7.67
CA GLN A 88 -8.58 3.61 -6.31
C GLN A 88 -7.44 3.59 -5.28
N PHE A 89 -6.46 2.74 -5.48
CA PHE A 89 -5.29 2.65 -4.63
C PHE A 89 -4.45 3.93 -4.70
N PHE A 90 -4.01 4.33 -5.91
CA PHE A 90 -3.18 5.53 -6.10
C PHE A 90 -3.92 6.81 -5.69
N ALA A 91 -5.20 6.93 -6.05
CA ALA A 91 -5.98 8.10 -5.70
C ALA A 91 -6.18 8.27 -4.18
N ARG A 92 -6.39 7.18 -3.44
CA ARG A 92 -6.52 7.25 -1.97
C ARG A 92 -5.23 7.68 -1.30
N GLN A 93 -4.12 7.11 -1.73
CA GLN A 93 -2.82 7.37 -1.13
C GLN A 93 -2.29 8.76 -1.50
N ALA A 94 -2.46 9.20 -2.75
CA ALA A 94 -2.12 10.56 -3.17
C ALA A 94 -2.91 11.62 -2.36
N LYS A 95 -4.19 11.34 -2.05
CA LYS A 95 -5.00 12.18 -1.15
C LYS A 95 -4.50 12.12 0.29
N ALA A 96 -4.14 10.95 0.80
CA ALA A 96 -3.65 10.79 2.17
C ALA A 96 -2.34 11.57 2.41
N PHE A 97 -1.46 11.62 1.40
CA PHE A 97 -0.19 12.34 1.44
C PHE A 97 -0.25 13.78 0.91
N GLY A 98 -1.42 14.27 0.47
CA GLY A 98 -1.56 15.63 -0.06
C GLY A 98 -0.82 15.90 -1.38
N VAL A 99 -0.44 14.86 -2.13
CA VAL A 99 0.32 14.93 -3.39
C VAL A 99 -0.53 14.50 -4.59
N THR A 100 -1.74 15.07 -4.67
CA THR A 100 -2.72 14.72 -5.72
C THR A 100 -2.22 15.01 -7.14
N GLU A 101 -1.23 15.87 -7.28
CA GLU A 101 -0.53 16.26 -8.50
C GLU A 101 0.24 15.10 -9.15
N LEU A 102 0.59 14.06 -8.38
CA LEU A 102 1.27 12.87 -8.89
C LEU A 102 0.33 11.92 -9.67
N VAL A 103 -0.99 12.15 -9.57
CA VAL A 103 -2.00 11.45 -10.36
C VAL A 103 -2.35 12.33 -11.57
N LEU A 104 -2.01 11.85 -12.76
CA LEU A 104 -2.11 12.60 -14.01
C LEU A 104 -3.00 11.87 -15.03
N PRO A 105 -4.34 11.95 -14.90
CA PRO A 105 -5.22 11.28 -15.84
C PRO A 105 -5.12 11.87 -17.25
N VAL A 106 -5.17 10.98 -18.24
CA VAL A 106 -5.19 11.32 -19.67
C VAL A 106 -6.51 10.85 -20.27
N LEU A 107 -7.38 11.78 -20.70
CA LEU A 107 -8.61 11.40 -21.39
C LEU A 107 -8.30 10.96 -22.81
N TYR A 108 -8.39 9.67 -23.07
CA TYR A 108 -8.13 9.13 -24.40
C TYR A 108 -9.42 8.95 -25.21
N VAL A 109 -10.52 8.54 -24.57
CA VAL A 109 -11.85 8.48 -25.21
C VAL A 109 -12.88 9.10 -24.27
N ASP A 110 -13.48 10.19 -24.71
CA ASP A 110 -14.58 10.82 -23.98
C ASP A 110 -15.88 10.00 -24.05
N PHE A 111 -16.68 10.06 -23.00
CA PHE A 111 -17.98 9.39 -22.94
C PHE A 111 -18.97 10.13 -22.02
N PRO A 112 -20.28 10.08 -22.32
CA PRO A 112 -21.28 10.89 -21.59
C PRO A 112 -21.27 10.69 -20.08
N GLY A 113 -21.09 9.45 -19.62
CA GLY A 113 -21.07 9.11 -18.19
C GLY A 113 -19.96 9.80 -17.40
N LEU A 114 -18.87 10.25 -18.05
CA LEU A 114 -17.79 10.98 -17.39
C LEU A 114 -18.20 12.39 -16.95
N HIS A 115 -19.25 12.94 -17.58
CA HIS A 115 -19.74 14.30 -17.34
C HIS A 115 -21.02 14.34 -16.50
N ASP A 116 -21.56 13.18 -16.11
CA ASP A 116 -22.80 13.11 -15.34
C ASP A 116 -22.56 13.42 -13.85
N GLU A 117 -23.13 14.51 -13.34
CA GLU A 117 -22.97 14.91 -11.93
C GLU A 117 -23.50 13.84 -10.95
N ASP A 118 -24.47 13.04 -11.37
CA ASP A 118 -25.06 11.93 -10.61
C ASP A 118 -24.49 10.57 -11.04
N ALA A 119 -23.21 10.51 -11.43
CA ALA A 119 -22.60 9.25 -11.85
C ALA A 119 -22.71 8.17 -10.75
N ASP A 120 -23.46 7.10 -11.03
CA ASP A 120 -23.60 5.90 -10.18
C ASP A 120 -22.26 5.17 -9.92
N ASP A 121 -21.20 5.53 -10.64
CA ASP A 121 -19.90 4.87 -10.59
C ASP A 121 -18.91 5.67 -9.75
N ASP A 122 -18.58 5.13 -8.57
CA ASP A 122 -17.63 5.71 -7.61
C ASP A 122 -16.27 6.08 -8.24
N LEU A 123 -15.82 5.36 -9.27
CA LEU A 123 -14.55 5.66 -9.93
C LEU A 123 -14.65 6.87 -10.85
N VAL A 124 -15.80 7.04 -11.50
CA VAL A 124 -16.09 8.20 -12.35
C VAL A 124 -16.23 9.45 -11.48
N ALA A 125 -16.82 9.34 -10.29
CA ALA A 125 -16.82 10.43 -9.33
C ALA A 125 -15.39 10.79 -8.89
N LEU A 126 -14.59 9.77 -8.54
CA LEU A 126 -13.22 9.96 -8.04
C LEU A 126 -12.29 10.59 -9.06
N ILE A 127 -12.37 10.21 -10.34
CA ILE A 127 -11.46 10.74 -11.36
C ILE A 127 -11.67 12.23 -11.65
N ARG A 128 -12.91 12.72 -11.45
CA ARG A 128 -13.28 14.12 -11.67
C ARG A 128 -12.70 15.05 -10.60
N GLU A 129 -12.27 14.50 -9.48
CA GLU A 129 -11.54 15.23 -8.46
C GLU A 129 -10.10 15.57 -8.90
N PHE A 130 -9.59 14.94 -9.97
CA PHE A 130 -8.26 15.17 -10.50
C PHE A 130 -8.29 16.03 -11.77
N GLN A 131 -7.23 16.80 -11.97
CA GLN A 131 -7.04 17.51 -13.23
C GLN A 131 -6.56 16.55 -14.31
N TRP A 132 -7.36 16.41 -15.35
CA TRP A 132 -7.17 15.47 -16.46
C TRP A 132 -6.71 16.21 -17.72
N GLN A 133 -5.85 15.58 -18.52
CA GLN A 133 -5.41 16.12 -19.81
C GLN A 133 -6.23 15.50 -20.92
N ASP A 134 -6.95 16.33 -21.65
CA ASP A 134 -7.67 15.89 -22.84
C ASP A 134 -6.71 15.49 -23.97
N TRP A 135 -6.86 14.26 -24.46
CA TRP A 135 -6.17 13.65 -25.60
C TRP A 135 -7.14 13.13 -26.67
N SER A 136 -8.45 13.31 -26.48
CA SER A 136 -9.50 12.65 -27.26
C SER A 136 -9.47 12.99 -28.76
N ASP A 137 -9.11 14.23 -29.12
CA ASP A 137 -8.89 14.64 -30.51
C ASP A 137 -7.47 14.31 -31.01
N LEU A 138 -6.46 14.43 -30.15
CA LEU A 138 -5.06 14.20 -30.50
C LEU A 138 -4.75 12.75 -30.85
N ARG A 139 -5.57 11.80 -30.38
CA ARG A 139 -5.43 10.38 -30.75
C ARG A 139 -5.52 10.14 -32.26
N PHE A 140 -6.21 11.01 -33.00
CA PHE A 140 -6.33 10.94 -34.46
C PHE A 140 -5.21 11.65 -35.21
N ALA A 141 -4.39 12.45 -34.53
CA ALA A 141 -3.31 13.18 -35.18
C ALA A 141 -2.17 12.25 -35.59
N GLU A 142 -1.54 12.54 -36.72
CA GLU A 142 -0.31 11.86 -37.13
C GLU A 142 0.80 12.11 -36.11
N ARG A 143 1.61 11.10 -35.80
CA ARG A 143 2.65 11.18 -34.76
C ARG A 143 3.67 12.29 -35.03
N GLU A 144 4.01 12.50 -36.29
CA GLU A 144 4.97 13.54 -36.72
C GLU A 144 4.34 14.95 -36.80
N SER A 145 3.02 15.05 -36.67
CA SER A 145 2.31 16.32 -36.78
C SER A 145 2.71 17.30 -35.67
N GLY A 146 2.58 18.60 -35.95
CA GLY A 146 2.81 19.63 -34.96
C GLY A 146 1.84 19.54 -33.78
N ASP A 147 0.59 19.12 -34.02
CA ASP A 147 -0.45 19.00 -32.99
C ASP A 147 -0.14 17.87 -32.02
N TYR A 148 0.21 16.68 -32.52
CA TYR A 148 0.63 15.55 -31.67
C TYR A 148 1.85 15.92 -30.81
N ARG A 149 2.91 16.47 -31.43
CA ARG A 149 4.14 16.85 -30.70
C ARG A 149 3.89 17.91 -29.64
N ARG A 150 3.01 18.89 -29.91
CA ARG A 150 2.56 19.86 -28.89
C ARG A 150 1.81 19.17 -27.74
N GLY A 151 0.95 18.21 -28.06
CA GLY A 151 0.28 17.38 -27.06
C GLY A 151 1.26 16.64 -26.15
N VAL A 152 2.21 15.92 -26.75
CA VAL A 152 3.24 15.18 -25.99
C VAL A 152 4.05 16.13 -25.12
N THR A 153 4.46 17.28 -25.66
CA THR A 153 5.16 18.33 -24.90
C THR A 153 4.34 18.79 -23.70
N LYS A 154 3.02 18.94 -23.86
CA LYS A 154 2.13 19.35 -22.76
C LYS A 154 2.04 18.27 -21.67
N LEU A 155 1.93 17.00 -22.04
CA LEU A 155 1.94 15.89 -21.07
C LEU A 155 3.27 15.81 -20.31
N ALA A 156 4.40 15.91 -21.03
CA ALA A 156 5.72 15.94 -20.42
C ALA A 156 5.90 17.14 -19.48
N GLN A 157 5.45 18.34 -19.89
CA GLN A 157 5.49 19.52 -19.02
C GLN A 157 4.67 19.33 -17.74
N ARG A 158 3.51 18.68 -17.81
CA ARG A 158 2.73 18.36 -16.61
C ARG A 158 3.49 17.44 -15.64
N LEU A 159 4.25 16.47 -16.16
CA LEU A 159 5.13 15.63 -15.32
C LEU A 159 6.24 16.46 -14.66
N VAL A 160 6.85 17.41 -15.40
CA VAL A 160 7.85 18.34 -14.85
C VAL A 160 7.26 19.21 -13.74
N ASP A 161 6.08 19.78 -13.99
CA ASP A 161 5.41 20.66 -13.02
C ASP A 161 4.98 19.88 -11.77
N ALA A 162 4.47 18.66 -11.95
CA ALA A 162 4.11 17.76 -10.85
C ALA A 162 5.34 17.32 -10.05
N ASN A 163 6.48 17.05 -10.70
CA ASN A 163 7.74 16.76 -10.03
C ASN A 163 8.17 17.93 -9.13
N ALA A 164 8.20 19.13 -9.70
CA ALA A 164 8.60 20.34 -8.98
C ALA A 164 7.63 20.72 -7.85
N ALA A 165 6.34 20.40 -7.99
CA ALA A 165 5.36 20.56 -6.92
C ALA A 165 5.60 19.56 -5.78
N ALA A 166 5.84 18.29 -6.11
CA ALA A 166 6.15 17.26 -5.12
C ALA A 166 7.46 17.55 -4.37
N GLU A 167 8.52 17.99 -5.05
CA GLU A 167 9.77 18.44 -4.41
C GLU A 167 9.56 19.64 -3.47
N LYS A 168 8.61 20.54 -3.78
CA LYS A 168 8.26 21.65 -2.90
C LYS A 168 7.43 21.22 -1.70
N VAL A 169 6.54 20.23 -1.85
CA VAL A 169 5.80 19.65 -0.72
C VAL A 169 6.77 18.93 0.21
N ASP A 170 7.73 18.19 -0.35
CA ASP A 170 8.78 17.53 0.42
C ASP A 170 9.70 18.55 1.12
N ALA A 171 10.13 19.59 0.41
CA ALA A 171 10.91 20.68 1.00
C ALA A 171 10.11 21.52 2.01
N ALA A 172 8.80 21.67 1.84
CA ALA A 172 7.92 22.37 2.79
C ALA A 172 7.62 21.52 4.02
N ALA A 173 7.42 20.21 3.87
CA ALA A 173 7.31 19.27 4.98
C ALA A 173 8.62 19.21 5.77
N ALA A 174 9.76 19.18 5.07
CA ALA A 174 11.07 19.33 5.69
C ALA A 174 11.24 20.69 6.39
N ALA A 175 10.81 21.79 5.76
CA ALA A 175 10.88 23.13 6.34
C ALA A 175 9.92 23.34 7.53
N GLU A 176 8.76 22.68 7.55
CA GLU A 176 7.77 22.73 8.63
C GLU A 176 8.20 21.85 9.80
N ALA A 177 8.83 20.68 9.53
CA ALA A 177 9.58 19.93 10.51
C ALA A 177 10.71 20.78 11.13
N LEU A 178 11.47 21.51 10.29
CA LEU A 178 12.53 22.45 10.70
C LEU A 178 12.01 23.75 11.37
N ALA A 179 10.73 24.09 11.24
CA ALA A 179 10.14 25.28 11.85
C ALA A 179 9.39 24.96 13.16
N SER A 180 9.04 23.69 13.37
CA SER A 180 8.63 23.14 14.67
C SER A 180 9.80 22.85 15.60
N SER A 181 11.04 22.91 15.10
CA SER A 181 12.26 22.86 15.90
C SER A 181 12.78 24.26 16.26
N ASP A 182 13.04 24.45 17.55
CA ASP A 182 13.77 25.58 18.13
C ASP A 182 15.15 25.67 17.45
N PRO A 183 15.71 26.86 17.11
CA PRO A 183 16.92 26.99 16.28
C PRO A 183 18.22 26.45 16.88
N SER A 184 18.16 25.67 17.96
CA SER A 184 19.31 24.98 18.55
C SER A 184 19.46 23.51 18.14
N SER A 185 18.62 22.95 17.26
CA SER A 185 18.61 21.49 16.99
C SER A 185 18.99 21.04 15.57
N SER A 186 19.91 21.73 14.90
CA SER A 186 20.51 21.22 13.65
C SER A 186 21.46 20.02 13.82
N ASP A 187 21.31 19.24 14.90
CA ASP A 187 22.00 17.98 15.21
C ASP A 187 21.03 16.77 15.22
N GLU A 188 19.74 16.95 14.88
CA GLU A 188 18.68 15.94 15.05
C GLU A 188 18.30 15.20 13.74
N GLU A 189 19.25 14.53 13.10
CA GLU A 189 18.91 13.22 12.52
C GLU A 189 19.27 12.22 13.62
N LEU A 190 18.30 11.44 14.10
CA LEU A 190 18.55 10.45 15.17
C LEU A 190 19.79 9.65 14.78
N GLY A 191 20.82 9.71 15.63
CA GLY A 191 22.03 8.95 15.41
C GLY A 191 21.70 7.46 15.38
N ILE A 192 22.64 6.67 14.87
CA ILE A 192 22.58 5.20 14.86
C ILE A 192 22.09 4.66 16.21
N ILE A 193 22.66 5.18 17.31
CA ILE A 193 22.32 4.79 18.68
C ILE A 193 20.88 5.19 19.06
N ASP A 194 20.43 6.37 18.65
CA ASP A 194 19.08 6.85 18.98
C ASP A 194 18.00 6.05 18.23
N ARG A 195 18.29 5.62 16.98
CA ARG A 195 17.40 4.73 16.21
C ARG A 195 17.28 3.34 16.84
N ILE A 196 18.39 2.78 17.29
CA ILE A 196 18.41 1.49 17.99
C ILE A 196 17.66 1.60 19.31
N ALA A 197 17.91 2.66 20.11
CA ALA A 197 17.20 2.90 21.36
C ALA A 197 15.69 3.06 21.15
N ALA A 198 15.26 3.78 20.12
CA ALA A 198 13.85 3.94 19.79
C ALA A 198 13.18 2.61 19.41
N ALA A 199 13.89 1.73 18.70
CA ALA A 199 13.38 0.39 18.37
C ALA A 199 13.29 -0.51 19.62
N GLU A 200 14.27 -0.45 20.52
CA GLU A 200 14.23 -1.15 21.81
C GLU A 200 13.05 -0.69 22.67
N ASP A 201 12.79 0.62 22.75
CA ASP A 201 11.67 1.19 23.49
C ASP A 201 10.30 0.87 22.86
N ALA A 202 10.25 0.71 21.53
CA ALA A 202 9.02 0.35 20.81
C ALA A 202 8.64 -1.13 20.92
N MET A 203 9.61 -2.02 21.16
CA MET A 203 9.39 -3.47 21.17
C MET A 203 8.39 -3.95 22.24
N PRO A 204 8.42 -3.47 23.50
CA PRO A 204 7.42 -3.82 24.51
C PRO A 204 6.01 -3.38 24.12
N ALA A 205 5.86 -2.17 23.59
CA ALA A 205 4.57 -1.63 23.16
C ALA A 205 4.01 -2.42 21.96
N TRP A 206 4.89 -2.84 21.04
CA TRP A 206 4.52 -3.70 19.92
C TRP A 206 4.01 -5.07 20.37
N ASN A 207 4.69 -5.71 21.33
CA ASN A 207 4.23 -6.97 21.92
C ASN A 207 2.88 -6.82 22.64
N GLU A 208 2.70 -5.76 23.43
CA GLU A 208 1.41 -5.48 24.08
C GLU A 208 0.29 -5.28 23.04
N THR A 209 0.60 -4.63 21.91
CA THR A 209 -0.34 -4.45 20.80
C THR A 209 -0.74 -5.80 20.20
N LEU A 210 0.22 -6.70 19.97
CA LEU A 210 -0.04 -8.06 19.46
C LEU A 210 -0.92 -8.88 20.41
N GLU A 211 -0.68 -8.80 21.72
CA GLU A 211 -1.50 -9.48 22.72
C GLU A 211 -2.95 -8.97 22.70
N LYS A 212 -3.14 -7.64 22.65
CA LYS A 212 -4.47 -7.02 22.53
C LYS A 212 -5.19 -7.43 21.25
N ILE A 213 -4.48 -7.51 20.12
CA ILE A 213 -5.05 -7.99 18.86
C ILE A 213 -5.55 -9.43 19.00
N GLY A 214 -4.77 -10.31 19.63
CA GLY A 214 -5.20 -11.68 19.90
C GLY A 214 -6.51 -11.76 20.69
N LEU A 215 -6.66 -10.92 21.71
CA LEU A 215 -7.89 -10.82 22.50
C LEU A 215 -9.09 -10.33 21.67
N GLU A 216 -8.88 -9.35 20.78
CA GLU A 216 -9.96 -8.86 19.92
C GLU A 216 -10.37 -9.87 18.84
N LEU A 217 -9.43 -10.60 18.28
CA LEU A 217 -9.71 -11.71 17.35
C LEU A 217 -10.56 -12.80 18.02
N GLU A 218 -10.28 -13.10 19.29
CA GLU A 218 -11.05 -14.05 20.08
C GLU A 218 -12.49 -13.54 20.34
N ARG A 219 -12.66 -12.27 20.74
CA ARG A 219 -13.98 -11.63 20.90
C ARG A 219 -14.79 -11.64 19.60
N ILE A 220 -14.13 -11.45 18.47
CA ILE A 220 -14.73 -11.55 17.12
C ILE A 220 -15.18 -12.99 16.86
N ARG A 221 -14.31 -13.98 17.11
CA ARG A 221 -14.62 -15.41 16.93
C ARG A 221 -15.87 -15.81 17.70
N GLU A 222 -15.95 -15.48 18.99
CA GLU A 222 -17.12 -15.76 19.83
C GLU A 222 -18.41 -15.13 19.28
N SER A 223 -18.32 -13.91 18.73
CA SER A 223 -19.46 -13.20 18.15
C SER A 223 -19.94 -13.86 16.85
N VAL A 224 -19.01 -14.34 16.01
CA VAL A 224 -19.33 -15.10 14.78
C VAL A 224 -19.96 -16.46 15.12
N GLU A 225 -19.45 -17.16 16.14
CA GLU A 225 -20.00 -18.44 16.59
C GLU A 225 -21.43 -18.29 17.13
N ARG A 226 -21.66 -17.29 18.00
CA ARG A 226 -23.01 -16.94 18.48
C ARG A 226 -23.95 -16.58 17.33
N GLY A 227 -23.43 -15.85 16.34
CA GLY A 227 -24.16 -15.50 15.12
C GLY A 227 -24.60 -16.72 14.34
N THR A 228 -23.68 -17.65 14.09
CA THR A 228 -23.94 -18.91 13.36
C THR A 228 -25.00 -19.76 14.06
N ALA A 229 -24.88 -19.95 15.38
CA ALA A 229 -25.89 -20.63 16.18
C ALA A 229 -27.23 -19.87 16.20
N GLY A 230 -27.21 -18.54 16.12
CA GLY A 230 -28.39 -17.69 15.96
C GLY A 230 -29.12 -17.94 14.65
N PHE A 231 -28.39 -18.02 13.52
CA PHE A 231 -28.96 -18.29 12.21
C PHE A 231 -29.62 -19.67 12.16
N GLN A 232 -28.93 -20.71 12.65
CA GLN A 232 -29.47 -22.08 12.72
C GLN A 232 -30.76 -22.15 13.55
N ARG A 233 -30.79 -21.48 14.72
CA ARG A 233 -32.01 -21.41 15.56
C ARG A 233 -33.15 -20.65 14.87
N SER A 234 -32.85 -19.56 14.18
CA SER A 234 -33.85 -18.81 13.41
C SER A 234 -34.48 -19.66 12.31
N ASP A 235 -33.66 -20.46 11.63
CA ASP A 235 -34.09 -21.36 10.57
C ASP A 235 -34.95 -22.51 11.10
N ALA A 236 -34.52 -23.15 12.19
CA ALA A 236 -35.28 -24.21 12.85
C ALA A 236 -36.66 -23.74 13.35
N GLN A 237 -36.77 -22.47 13.74
CA GLN A 237 -38.03 -21.85 14.18
C GLN A 237 -38.92 -21.39 13.02
N GLY A 238 -38.52 -21.58 11.76
CA GLY A 238 -39.30 -21.19 10.59
C GLY A 238 -39.51 -19.68 10.45
N LYS A 239 -38.66 -18.85 11.06
CA LYS A 239 -38.82 -17.38 11.08
C LYS A 239 -38.44 -16.70 9.76
N GLY A 240 -37.99 -17.48 8.77
CA GLY A 240 -37.59 -17.00 7.45
C GLY A 240 -36.51 -15.91 7.49
N TYR A 241 -36.42 -15.11 6.42
CA TYR A 241 -35.42 -14.05 6.29
C TYR A 241 -35.57 -12.92 7.31
N ALA A 242 -36.77 -12.68 7.85
CA ALA A 242 -36.97 -11.69 8.91
C ALA A 242 -36.28 -12.09 10.21
N GLY A 243 -36.28 -13.39 10.54
CA GLY A 243 -35.52 -13.93 11.68
C GLY A 243 -34.01 -13.82 11.45
N ARG A 244 -33.54 -14.21 10.26
CA ARG A 244 -32.12 -14.09 9.86
C ARG A 244 -31.62 -12.65 9.91
N LEU A 245 -32.42 -11.68 9.44
CA LEU A 245 -32.07 -10.25 9.49
C LEU A 245 -31.92 -9.76 10.93
N ARG A 246 -32.76 -10.24 11.86
CA ARG A 246 -32.65 -9.88 13.28
C ARG A 246 -31.37 -10.44 13.91
N VAL A 247 -30.99 -11.67 13.55
CA VAL A 247 -29.70 -12.26 13.96
C VAL A 247 -28.54 -11.47 13.37
N ALA A 248 -28.58 -11.12 12.08
CA ALA A 248 -27.54 -10.33 11.43
C ALA A 248 -27.31 -8.97 12.11
N ARG A 249 -28.38 -8.29 12.55
CA ARG A 249 -28.27 -7.04 13.32
C ARG A 249 -27.64 -7.23 14.69
N GLN A 250 -27.98 -8.33 15.37
CA GLN A 250 -27.35 -8.64 16.66
C GLN A 250 -25.86 -8.90 16.48
N VAL A 251 -25.48 -9.70 15.47
CA VAL A 251 -24.07 -9.97 15.15
C VAL A 251 -23.34 -8.66 14.80
N ALA A 252 -23.96 -7.78 14.01
CA ALA A 252 -23.37 -6.48 13.70
C ALA A 252 -23.11 -5.63 14.96
N THR A 253 -24.06 -5.63 15.90
CA THR A 253 -23.94 -4.92 17.19
C THR A 253 -22.84 -5.52 18.05
N ASP A 254 -22.78 -6.86 18.13
CA ASP A 254 -21.78 -7.58 18.93
C ASP A 254 -20.36 -7.42 18.35
N LEU A 255 -20.23 -7.23 17.03
CA LEU A 255 -18.96 -7.02 16.35
C LEU A 255 -18.47 -5.58 16.34
N ASP A 256 -19.33 -4.58 16.61
CA ASP A 256 -19.01 -3.17 16.40
C ASP A 256 -17.78 -2.71 17.19
N ALA A 257 -17.78 -2.95 18.50
CA ALA A 257 -16.65 -2.62 19.37
C ALA A 257 -15.37 -3.39 19.02
N PRO A 258 -15.34 -4.74 19.01
CA PRO A 258 -14.09 -5.45 18.75
C PRO A 258 -13.55 -5.25 17.33
N ALA A 259 -14.42 -4.98 16.34
CA ALA A 259 -13.98 -4.58 15.00
C ALA A 259 -13.35 -3.18 14.96
N GLY A 260 -13.88 -2.25 15.76
CA GLY A 260 -13.32 -0.91 15.94
C GLY A 260 -11.97 -0.96 16.63
N ASP A 261 -11.88 -1.71 17.73
CA ASP A 261 -10.66 -1.92 18.53
C ASP A 261 -9.56 -2.56 17.64
N LEU A 262 -9.91 -3.59 16.86
CA LEU A 262 -8.98 -4.25 15.93
C LEU A 262 -8.43 -3.28 14.86
N ARG A 263 -9.23 -2.32 14.38
CA ARG A 263 -8.78 -1.30 13.42
C ARG A 263 -7.76 -0.35 14.05
N GLU A 264 -7.98 0.07 15.30
CA GLU A 264 -7.09 0.98 16.01
C GLU A 264 -5.77 0.29 16.35
N LEU A 265 -5.85 -0.93 16.89
CA LEU A 265 -4.69 -1.76 17.19
C LEU A 265 -3.88 -2.11 15.92
N GLY A 266 -4.55 -2.33 14.78
CA GLY A 266 -3.87 -2.54 13.50
C GLY A 266 -3.03 -1.35 13.05
N ASN A 267 -3.47 -0.11 13.33
CA ASN A 267 -2.70 1.09 13.05
C ASN A 267 -1.53 1.27 14.04
N GLU A 268 -1.76 1.01 15.33
CA GLU A 268 -0.70 1.04 16.35
C GLU A 268 0.40 0.02 16.04
N PHE A 269 -0.01 -1.19 15.64
CA PHE A 269 0.90 -2.25 15.20
C PHE A 269 1.80 -1.77 14.05
N ALA A 270 1.22 -1.17 13.01
CA ALA A 270 1.96 -0.68 11.86
C ALA A 270 2.93 0.46 12.24
N SER A 271 2.49 1.37 13.12
CA SER A 271 3.33 2.48 13.61
C SER A 271 4.53 1.97 14.42
N HIS A 272 4.33 1.04 15.35
CA HIS A 272 5.43 0.48 16.13
C HIS A 272 6.40 -0.33 15.25
N LEU A 273 5.87 -1.10 14.29
CA LEU A 273 6.67 -1.88 13.37
C LEU A 273 7.59 -1.00 12.50
N HIS A 274 7.13 0.18 12.09
CA HIS A 274 7.98 1.15 11.35
C HIS A 274 9.17 1.62 12.20
N THR A 275 8.96 1.95 13.47
CA THR A 275 10.05 2.34 14.38
C THR A 275 11.03 1.19 14.61
N ILE A 276 10.51 -0.04 14.77
CA ILE A 276 11.33 -1.24 14.95
C ILE A 276 12.15 -1.53 13.68
N ASP A 277 11.57 -1.40 12.49
CA ASP A 277 12.24 -1.60 11.20
C ASP A 277 13.51 -0.77 11.06
N ALA A 278 13.42 0.53 11.37
CA ALA A 278 14.57 1.43 11.30
C ALA A 278 15.73 0.97 12.19
N GLY A 279 15.44 0.52 13.41
CA GLY A 279 16.47 0.01 14.32
C GLY A 279 17.02 -1.36 13.91
N ILE A 280 16.17 -2.28 13.47
CA ILE A 280 16.62 -3.63 13.04
C ILE A 280 17.53 -3.53 11.82
N ARG A 281 17.21 -2.70 10.83
CA ARG A 281 18.09 -2.47 9.67
C ARG A 281 19.45 -1.94 10.07
N GLU A 282 19.47 -0.97 10.98
CA GLU A 282 20.71 -0.41 11.50
C GLU A 282 21.54 -1.49 12.21
N ILE A 283 20.93 -2.32 13.07
CA ILE A 283 21.63 -3.43 13.74
C ILE A 283 22.22 -4.41 12.71
N ILE A 284 21.47 -4.76 11.65
CA ILE A 284 21.94 -5.67 10.60
C ILE A 284 23.15 -5.07 9.87
N GLU A 285 23.08 -3.80 9.49
CA GLU A 285 24.17 -3.08 8.81
C GLU A 285 25.42 -3.01 9.70
N GLN A 286 25.26 -2.56 10.95
CA GLN A 286 26.36 -2.48 11.91
C GLN A 286 26.95 -3.85 12.22
N SER A 287 26.15 -4.92 12.23
CA SER A 287 26.66 -6.29 12.44
C SER A 287 27.58 -6.74 11.30
N GLY A 288 27.30 -6.34 10.06
CA GLY A 288 28.17 -6.62 8.92
C GLY A 288 29.51 -5.88 9.03
N ILE A 289 29.47 -4.59 9.39
CA ILE A 289 30.67 -3.78 9.59
C ILE A 289 31.53 -4.33 10.74
N ALA A 290 30.91 -4.63 11.88
CA ALA A 290 31.61 -5.17 13.05
C ALA A 290 32.25 -6.54 12.75
N PHE A 291 31.59 -7.38 11.95
CA PHE A 291 32.14 -8.68 11.55
C PHE A 291 33.35 -8.55 10.62
N ASP A 292 33.36 -7.57 9.72
CA ASP A 292 34.52 -7.29 8.86
C ASP A 292 35.74 -6.86 9.69
N GLU A 293 35.53 -6.19 10.82
CA GLU A 293 36.58 -5.77 11.76
C GLU A 293 37.04 -6.91 12.70
N ASP A 294 36.09 -7.67 13.25
CA ASP A 294 36.34 -8.80 14.16
C ASP A 294 35.47 -10.02 13.81
N PRO A 295 36.00 -10.97 13.02
CA PRO A 295 35.27 -12.19 12.66
C PRO A 295 34.89 -13.09 13.84
N SER A 296 35.40 -12.86 15.06
CA SER A 296 35.07 -13.68 16.23
C SER A 296 33.66 -13.45 16.78
N ILE A 297 33.01 -12.35 16.42
CA ILE A 297 31.62 -12.03 16.84
C ILE A 297 30.55 -12.82 16.09
N LYS A 298 30.96 -13.66 15.12
CA LYS A 298 30.07 -14.37 14.21
C LYS A 298 28.93 -15.09 14.93
N ASP A 299 29.25 -15.83 16.00
CA ASP A 299 28.26 -16.65 16.70
C ASP A 299 27.17 -15.77 17.35
N GLU A 300 27.52 -14.62 17.92
CA GLU A 300 26.59 -13.66 18.55
C GLU A 300 25.69 -13.00 17.49
N VAL A 301 26.27 -12.56 16.37
CA VAL A 301 25.49 -12.00 15.25
C VAL A 301 24.53 -13.03 14.67
N CYS A 302 24.98 -14.27 14.50
CA CYS A 302 24.13 -15.34 13.99
C CYS A 302 23.01 -15.73 14.96
N GLU A 303 23.21 -15.62 16.27
CA GLU A 303 22.14 -15.78 17.27
C GLU A 303 21.05 -14.73 17.10
N PHE A 304 21.43 -13.45 16.98
CA PHE A 304 20.47 -12.37 16.70
C PHE A 304 19.75 -12.58 15.36
N PHE A 305 20.46 -12.96 14.30
CA PHE A 305 19.87 -13.25 12.99
C PHE A 305 18.87 -14.40 13.08
N GLY A 306 19.14 -15.41 13.91
CA GLY A 306 18.22 -16.49 14.23
C GLY A 306 16.90 -15.98 14.83
N LEU A 307 16.98 -15.10 15.84
CA LEU A 307 15.80 -14.52 16.49
C LEU A 307 14.91 -13.74 15.51
N VAL A 308 15.52 -12.93 14.64
CA VAL A 308 14.79 -12.16 13.63
C VAL A 308 14.12 -13.09 12.59
N ARG A 309 14.80 -14.17 12.17
CA ARG A 309 14.22 -15.18 11.27
C ARG A 309 13.04 -15.92 11.91
N ASP A 310 13.14 -16.29 13.18
CA ASP A 310 12.05 -16.96 13.89
C ASP A 310 10.84 -16.04 14.06
N LEU A 311 11.07 -14.76 14.34
CA LEU A 311 10.03 -13.74 14.35
C LEU A 311 9.34 -13.63 12.97
N ALA A 312 10.12 -13.58 11.89
CA ALA A 312 9.58 -13.52 10.53
C ALA A 312 8.75 -14.77 10.18
N ARG A 313 9.21 -15.97 10.55
CA ARG A 313 8.46 -17.23 10.38
C ARG A 313 7.14 -17.23 11.16
N ALA A 314 7.19 -16.85 12.44
CA ALA A 314 5.99 -16.75 13.29
C ALA A 314 4.98 -15.74 12.74
N SER A 315 5.47 -14.58 12.26
CA SER A 315 4.61 -13.56 11.65
C SER A 315 3.92 -14.07 10.38
N THR A 316 4.64 -14.81 9.53
CA THR A 316 4.09 -15.38 8.29
C THR A 316 2.92 -16.33 8.59
N PHE A 317 3.09 -17.22 9.58
CA PHE A 317 2.04 -18.15 9.99
C PHE A 317 0.80 -17.42 10.53
N ALA A 318 0.97 -16.42 11.41
CA ALA A 318 -0.14 -15.65 11.97
C ALA A 318 -0.94 -14.91 10.88
N LEU A 319 -0.26 -14.39 9.87
CA LEU A 319 -0.86 -13.63 8.79
C LEU A 319 -1.64 -14.49 7.78
N GLU A 320 -1.25 -15.76 7.57
CA GLU A 320 -2.05 -16.70 6.76
C GLU A 320 -3.47 -16.87 7.33
N GLY A 321 -3.60 -16.96 8.66
CA GLY A 321 -4.88 -16.98 9.35
C GLY A 321 -5.72 -15.73 9.08
N MET A 322 -5.08 -14.55 9.11
CA MET A 322 -5.74 -13.26 8.83
C MET A 322 -6.22 -13.15 7.38
N GLN A 323 -5.43 -13.63 6.42
CA GLN A 323 -5.86 -13.71 5.01
C GLN A 323 -7.07 -14.63 4.84
N GLY A 324 -7.13 -15.75 5.58
CA GLY A 324 -8.29 -16.62 5.64
C GLY A 324 -9.54 -15.89 6.12
N MET A 325 -9.41 -15.10 7.18
CA MET A 325 -10.50 -14.29 7.72
C MET A 325 -10.97 -13.21 6.73
N LEU A 326 -10.07 -12.50 6.08
CA LEU A 326 -10.41 -11.52 5.02
C LEU A 326 -11.22 -12.14 3.87
N LYS A 327 -10.82 -13.34 3.42
CA LYS A 327 -11.55 -14.09 2.37
C LYS A 327 -12.96 -14.47 2.85
N ALA A 328 -13.13 -14.79 4.13
CA ALA A 328 -14.43 -15.13 4.72
C ALA A 328 -15.38 -13.93 4.87
N ILE A 329 -14.86 -12.70 4.96
CA ILE A 329 -15.67 -11.48 5.13
C ILE A 329 -16.48 -11.14 3.87
N ALA A 330 -15.88 -11.25 2.68
CA ALA A 330 -16.46 -10.73 1.43
C ALA A 330 -17.84 -11.32 1.05
N PRO A 331 -18.10 -12.64 1.20
CA PRO A 331 -19.43 -13.20 0.99
C PRO A 331 -20.47 -12.71 2.03
N VAL A 332 -20.05 -12.47 3.27
CA VAL A 332 -20.93 -12.12 4.39
C VAL A 332 -21.44 -10.69 4.30
N GLU A 333 -20.62 -9.75 3.82
CA GLU A 333 -21.04 -8.36 3.58
C GLU A 333 -22.21 -8.21 2.60
N ARG A 334 -22.38 -9.18 1.70
CA ARG A 334 -23.49 -9.22 0.74
C ARG A 334 -24.81 -9.68 1.37
N LEU A 335 -24.77 -10.33 2.54
CA LEU A 335 -25.95 -10.88 3.21
C LEU A 335 -26.80 -9.81 3.91
N SER A 336 -26.17 -8.79 4.48
CA SER A 336 -26.87 -7.71 5.17
C SER A 336 -26.09 -6.40 5.10
N ARG A 337 -26.80 -5.30 4.86
CA ARG A 337 -26.26 -3.93 4.98
C ARG A 337 -25.73 -3.67 6.38
N ASP A 338 -26.39 -4.20 7.41
CA ASP A 338 -26.08 -3.92 8.81
C ASP A 338 -24.73 -4.51 9.23
N LEU A 339 -24.25 -5.56 8.56
CA LEU A 339 -22.94 -6.17 8.82
C LEU A 339 -21.78 -5.41 8.15
N ARG A 340 -22.05 -4.53 7.18
CA ARG A 340 -20.97 -3.88 6.41
C ARG A 340 -20.06 -2.98 7.27
N PRO A 341 -20.56 -2.14 8.19
CA PRO A 341 -19.69 -1.27 8.99
C PRO A 341 -18.66 -2.04 9.83
N PRO A 342 -19.02 -3.02 10.68
CA PRO A 342 -18.03 -3.75 11.47
C PRO A 342 -17.09 -4.58 10.59
N LEU A 343 -17.59 -5.20 9.52
CA LEU A 343 -16.76 -5.97 8.59
C LEU A 343 -15.75 -5.11 7.81
N ARG A 344 -16.08 -3.84 7.52
CA ARG A 344 -15.12 -2.87 6.96
C ARG A 344 -14.04 -2.48 7.96
N ALA A 345 -14.40 -2.26 9.21
CA ALA A 345 -13.43 -1.94 10.27
C ALA A 345 -12.46 -3.12 10.50
N MET A 346 -12.99 -4.34 10.60
CA MET A 346 -12.16 -5.56 10.65
C MET A 346 -11.22 -5.66 9.45
N ARG A 347 -11.72 -5.42 8.22
CA ARG A 347 -10.87 -5.45 7.02
C ARG A 347 -9.73 -4.45 7.13
N GLN A 348 -10.01 -3.22 7.54
CA GLN A 348 -9.00 -2.18 7.66
C GLN A 348 -7.89 -2.60 8.64
N GLY A 349 -8.24 -3.05 9.85
CA GLY A 349 -7.25 -3.52 10.83
C GLY A 349 -6.40 -4.69 10.33
N LEU A 350 -7.03 -5.71 9.74
CA LEU A 350 -6.30 -6.86 9.20
C LEU A 350 -5.42 -6.50 8.01
N THR A 351 -5.84 -5.55 7.16
CA THR A 351 -5.02 -5.07 6.06
C THR A 351 -3.78 -4.34 6.57
N SER A 352 -3.90 -3.46 7.56
CA SER A 352 -2.73 -2.80 8.18
C SER A 352 -1.73 -3.79 8.76
N MET A 353 -2.21 -4.90 9.35
CA MET A 353 -1.33 -5.96 9.84
C MET A 353 -0.65 -6.75 8.71
N LEU A 354 -1.37 -7.03 7.63
CA LEU A 354 -0.81 -7.71 6.45
C LEU A 354 0.22 -6.85 5.71
N GLU A 355 0.06 -5.54 5.71
CA GLU A 355 1.05 -4.62 5.15
C GLU A 355 2.39 -4.71 5.91
N GLY A 356 2.36 -5.01 7.21
CA GLY A 356 3.57 -5.28 8.01
C GLY A 356 4.33 -6.56 7.66
N GLN A 357 3.75 -7.46 6.86
CA GLN A 357 4.42 -8.71 6.45
C GLN A 357 5.68 -8.46 5.62
N GLU A 358 5.65 -7.42 4.78
CA GLU A 358 6.75 -7.18 3.85
C GLU A 358 8.00 -6.72 4.61
N VAL A 359 7.81 -5.99 5.71
CA VAL A 359 8.88 -5.52 6.59
C VAL A 359 9.69 -6.68 7.15
N THR A 360 9.03 -7.68 7.74
CA THR A 360 9.73 -8.83 8.35
C THR A 360 10.37 -9.73 7.29
N ARG A 361 9.79 -9.82 6.09
CA ARG A 361 10.40 -10.53 4.95
C ARG A 361 11.66 -9.81 4.46
N GLU A 362 11.63 -8.49 4.40
CA GLU A 362 12.77 -7.69 3.97
C GLU A 362 13.94 -7.80 4.96
N TRP A 363 13.67 -7.88 6.27
CA TRP A 363 14.71 -8.21 7.25
C TRP A 363 15.40 -9.52 6.89
N VAL A 364 14.66 -10.59 6.63
CA VAL A 364 15.25 -11.88 6.22
C VAL A 364 16.11 -11.74 4.97
N ALA A 365 15.67 -10.98 3.97
CA ALA A 365 16.46 -10.72 2.77
C ALA A 365 17.77 -9.98 3.07
N LEU A 366 17.75 -9.01 3.99
CA LEU A 366 18.96 -8.29 4.44
C LEU A 366 19.90 -9.21 5.22
N LEU A 367 19.36 -10.06 6.09
CA LEU A 367 20.14 -11.06 6.83
C LEU A 367 20.83 -12.04 5.87
N ASP A 368 20.14 -12.49 4.83
CA ASP A 368 20.67 -13.41 3.82
C ASP A 368 21.70 -12.75 2.90
N ALA A 369 21.57 -11.44 2.65
CA ALA A 369 22.54 -10.64 1.90
C ALA A 369 23.76 -10.22 2.73
N SER A 370 23.72 -10.41 4.05
CA SER A 370 24.78 -9.99 4.97
C SER A 370 26.09 -10.76 4.76
N PRO A 371 27.26 -10.10 4.82
CA PRO A 371 28.57 -10.75 4.63
C PRO A 371 28.94 -11.76 5.72
N VAL A 372 28.21 -11.79 6.85
CA VAL A 372 28.49 -12.63 8.03
C VAL A 372 28.32 -14.14 7.71
N GLY A 373 27.44 -14.47 6.77
CA GLY A 373 27.20 -15.86 6.33
C GLY A 373 26.67 -16.75 7.46
N CYS A 374 25.50 -16.40 7.99
CA CYS A 374 24.75 -17.19 8.97
C CYS A 374 23.76 -18.10 8.23
N ASP A 375 24.10 -19.38 8.07
CA ASP A 375 23.23 -20.37 7.43
C ASP A 375 21.87 -20.43 8.15
N ALA A 376 20.79 -20.49 7.37
CA ALA A 376 19.46 -20.73 7.91
C ALA A 376 19.38 -22.20 8.37
N ASP A 377 19.47 -22.44 9.67
CA ASP A 377 19.14 -23.76 10.19
C ASP A 377 17.61 -23.91 10.12
N ASP A 378 17.14 -24.62 9.10
CA ASP A 378 15.72 -24.92 8.86
C ASP A 378 15.18 -26.02 9.80
N SER A 379 16.01 -26.55 10.71
CA SER A 379 15.70 -27.77 11.46
C SER A 379 15.01 -27.58 12.82
N THR A 380 14.88 -26.35 13.33
CA THR A 380 14.45 -26.09 14.72
C THR A 380 13.09 -25.42 14.88
N TRP A 381 12.49 -24.89 13.80
CA TRP A 381 11.20 -24.23 13.89
C TRP A 381 10.04 -25.24 13.78
N GLU A 382 9.32 -25.45 14.89
CA GLU A 382 8.01 -26.09 14.89
C GLU A 382 6.93 -25.00 14.98
N PRO A 383 5.90 -25.01 14.10
CA PRO A 383 4.80 -24.07 14.21
C PRO A 383 4.10 -24.25 15.56
N PRO A 384 3.58 -23.16 16.17
CA PRO A 384 2.78 -23.29 17.39
C PRO A 384 1.58 -24.21 17.11
N SER A 385 1.46 -25.28 17.90
CA SER A 385 0.38 -26.26 17.75
C SER A 385 -0.98 -25.60 17.98
N ASP A 386 -1.93 -25.78 17.05
CA ASP A 386 -3.33 -25.33 17.16
C ASP A 386 -3.91 -25.68 18.54
N GLY A 387 -4.05 -24.66 19.40
CA GLY A 387 -4.63 -24.73 20.73
C GLY A 387 -6.05 -24.18 20.75
#